data_AF-A0A7X0IBR8-F1
#
_entry.id   AF-A0A7X0IBR8-F1
#
_cell.length_a   1.000
_cell.length_b   1.000
_cell.length_c   1.000
_cell.angle_alpha   90.00
_cell.angle_beta   90.00
_cell.angle_gamma   90.00
#
_symmetry.space_group_name_H-M   'P 1'
#
loop_
_entity.id
_entity.type
_entity.pdbx_description
1 polymer ?
#
loop_
_entity_poly.entity_id
_entity_poly.type
_entity_poly.pdbx_seq_one_letter_code
_entity_poly.pdbx_strand_id
1 'polypeptide(L)'
;MSTKILPESETRPNLSHGDEGDHERFSHYADKNEITESMVTGTPIRALCGKVWVPSRDPKRYPVCPDCKEIYEGLPKGESGD
;
A
#
# COMPACT_ATOMS: atom_id res chain seq x y z
N MET A 1 25.72 -32.11 -26.26
CA MET A 1 25.37 -30.68 -26.17
C MET A 1 24.42 -30.52 -25.01
N SER A 2 24.95 -30.34 -23.80
CA SER A 2 24.14 -30.28 -22.58
C SER A 2 23.72 -28.83 -22.36
N THR A 3 22.46 -28.52 -22.67
CA THR A 3 21.89 -27.23 -22.29
C THR A 3 21.74 -27.23 -20.77
N LYS A 4 22.62 -26.49 -20.08
CA LYS A 4 22.46 -26.21 -18.66
C LYS A 4 21.41 -25.10 -18.56
N ILE A 5 20.18 -25.49 -18.33
CA ILE A 5 19.09 -24.57 -17.97
C ILE A 5 19.42 -24.07 -16.57
N LEU A 6 19.84 -22.81 -16.45
CA LEU A 6 19.94 -22.12 -15.17
C LEU A 6 18.52 -21.87 -14.66
N PRO A 7 18.20 -22.09 -13.38
CA PRO A 7 16.93 -21.67 -12.83
C PRO A 7 16.88 -20.14 -12.89
N GLU A 8 15.97 -19.61 -13.71
CA GLU A 8 15.62 -18.20 -13.67
C GLU A 8 15.17 -17.90 -12.25
N SER A 9 15.98 -17.13 -11.51
CA SER A 9 15.60 -16.66 -10.18
C SER A 9 14.26 -15.97 -10.32
N GLU A 10 13.22 -16.60 -9.78
CA GLU A 10 11.92 -16.01 -9.50
C GLU A 10 12.18 -14.77 -8.64
N THR A 11 12.50 -13.65 -9.28
CA THR A 11 12.58 -12.34 -8.64
C THR A 11 11.13 -11.91 -8.47
N ARG A 12 10.42 -12.61 -7.58
CA ARG A 12 9.20 -12.07 -6.99
C ARG A 12 9.67 -10.77 -6.36
N PRO A 13 9.14 -9.60 -6.75
CA PRO A 13 9.47 -8.38 -6.05
C PRO A 13 9.15 -8.65 -4.59
N ASN A 14 10.20 -8.65 -3.76
CA ASN A 14 10.04 -8.78 -2.34
C ASN A 14 9.41 -7.45 -1.89
N LEU A 15 8.08 -7.41 -1.92
CA LEU A 15 7.26 -6.30 -1.41
C LEU A 15 7.32 -6.21 0.12
N SER A 16 8.17 -7.03 0.75
CA SER A 16 8.33 -7.22 2.19
C SER A 16 9.78 -7.00 2.63
N HIS A 17 10.51 -6.06 2.01
CA HIS A 17 11.76 -5.57 2.61
C HIS A 17 11.42 -4.40 3.53
N GLY A 18 11.09 -4.76 4.76
CA GLY A 18 10.83 -3.84 5.86
C GLY A 18 10.78 -4.67 7.13
N ASP A 19 11.97 -4.89 7.68
CA ASP A 19 12.24 -5.41 9.01
C ASP A 19 11.26 -4.81 10.04
N GLU A 20 10.91 -5.62 11.05
CA GLU A 20 10.17 -5.23 12.26
C GLU A 20 8.64 -5.03 12.10
N GLY A 21 7.88 -5.89 12.80
CA GLY A 21 6.42 -6.06 12.71
C GLY A 21 5.54 -4.90 13.20
N ASP A 22 5.82 -3.67 12.77
CA ASP A 22 5.04 -2.47 13.07
C ASP A 22 4.58 -1.71 11.81
N HIS A 23 5.20 -1.94 10.66
CA HIS A 23 4.82 -1.27 9.41
C HIS A 23 3.57 -1.85 8.73
N GLU A 24 2.99 -2.92 9.27
CA GLU A 24 1.68 -3.46 8.88
C GLU A 24 0.55 -3.08 9.86
N ARG A 25 0.86 -2.31 10.92
CA ARG A 25 -0.10 -1.92 11.96
C ARG A 25 -0.75 -0.56 11.75
N PHE A 26 -0.39 0.17 10.70
CA PHE A 26 -0.99 1.47 10.39
C PHE A 26 -1.80 1.44 9.10
N SER A 27 -2.95 2.08 9.15
CA SER A 27 -3.78 2.38 8.00
C SER A 27 -3.23 3.59 7.25
N HIS A 28 -3.10 3.46 5.94
CA HIS A 28 -2.60 4.52 5.06
C HIS A 28 -3.74 5.06 4.19
N TYR A 29 -3.73 6.37 3.95
CA TYR A 29 -4.65 7.00 3.00
C TYR A 29 -4.04 7.00 1.59
N ALA A 30 -4.88 6.73 0.60
CA ALA A 30 -4.66 6.92 -0.83
C ALA A 30 -6.02 7.22 -1.49
N ASP A 31 -6.05 7.33 -2.82
CA ASP A 31 -7.29 7.51 -3.55
C ASP A 31 -8.27 6.37 -3.26
N LYS A 32 -9.54 6.71 -3.03
CA LYS A 32 -10.57 5.75 -2.68
C LYS A 32 -10.80 4.72 -3.81
N ASN A 33 -10.71 5.14 -5.07
CA ASN A 33 -10.88 4.22 -6.20
C ASN A 33 -9.68 3.30 -6.31
N GLU A 34 -8.46 3.84 -6.20
CA GLU A 34 -7.23 3.03 -6.24
C GLU A 34 -7.21 1.98 -5.12
N ILE A 35 -7.58 2.34 -3.89
CA ILE A 35 -7.68 1.39 -2.77
C ILE A 35 -8.68 0.27 -3.09
N THR A 36 -9.84 0.61 -3.63
CA THR A 36 -10.90 -0.36 -3.93
C THR A 36 -10.48 -1.31 -5.05
N GLU A 37 -9.90 -0.80 -6.12
CA GLU A 37 -9.40 -1.59 -7.24
C GLU A 37 -8.23 -2.49 -6.82
N SER A 38 -7.31 -1.94 -6.03
CA SER A 38 -6.15 -2.65 -5.50
C SER A 38 -6.55 -3.81 -4.57
N MET A 39 -7.62 -3.68 -3.79
CA MET A 39 -8.15 -4.79 -2.99
C MET A 39 -8.65 -5.97 -3.85
N VAL A 40 -9.11 -5.72 -5.08
CA VAL A 40 -9.59 -6.76 -6.00
C VAL A 40 -8.45 -7.33 -6.84
N THR A 41 -7.59 -6.46 -7.36
CA THR A 41 -6.50 -6.83 -8.28
C THR A 41 -5.25 -7.31 -7.57
N GLY A 42 -5.07 -6.96 -6.29
CA GLY A 42 -3.83 -7.20 -5.54
C GLY A 42 -2.66 -6.33 -6.00
N THR A 43 -2.92 -5.27 -6.76
CA THR A 43 -1.88 -4.40 -7.32
C THR A 43 -1.36 -3.45 -6.23
N PRO A 44 -0.04 -3.27 -6.07
CA PRO A 44 0.50 -2.31 -5.09
C PRO A 44 0.15 -0.86 -5.46
N ILE A 45 -0.31 -0.09 -4.48
CA ILE A 45 -0.65 1.34 -4.60
C ILE A 45 0.22 2.18 -3.67
N ARG A 46 0.27 3.50 -3.90
CA ARG A 46 1.08 4.44 -3.12
C ARG A 46 0.24 5.35 -2.23
N ALA A 47 0.68 5.50 -0.97
CA ALA A 47 -0.02 6.28 0.04
C ALA A 47 0.32 7.77 -0.07
N LEU A 48 -0.48 8.60 0.61
CA LEU A 48 -0.16 10.03 0.81
C LEU A 48 1.22 10.23 1.46
N CYS A 49 1.62 9.36 2.40
CA CYS A 49 2.95 9.41 3.01
C CYS A 49 4.07 8.85 2.10
N GLY A 50 3.74 8.41 0.88
CA GLY A 50 4.67 7.88 -0.10
C GLY A 50 4.94 6.37 -0.01
N LYS A 51 4.39 5.68 1.00
CA LYS A 51 4.55 4.23 1.18
C LYS A 51 3.78 3.44 0.12
N VAL A 52 4.42 2.44 -0.46
CA VAL A 52 3.77 1.50 -1.38
C VAL A 52 3.28 0.28 -0.61
N TRP A 53 2.01 -0.10 -0.78
CA TRP A 53 1.43 -1.26 -0.11
C TRP A 53 0.33 -1.91 -0.94
N VAL A 54 0.03 -3.18 -0.63
CA VAL A 54 -1.16 -3.88 -1.14
C VAL A 54 -2.19 -3.92 -0.01
N PRO A 55 -3.39 -3.33 -0.15
CA PRO A 55 -4.45 -3.41 0.83
C PRO A 55 -4.98 -4.84 0.89
N SER A 56 -4.89 -5.46 2.07
CA SER A 56 -5.38 -6.84 2.29
C SER A 56 -6.10 -7.04 3.61
N ARG A 57 -6.24 -6.00 4.45
CA ARG A 57 -6.84 -6.07 5.79
C ARG A 57 -7.77 -4.87 6.02
N ASP A 58 -8.71 -5.01 6.95
CA ASP A 58 -9.63 -3.94 7.34
C ASP A 58 -8.91 -2.74 7.97
N PRO A 59 -8.92 -1.54 7.35
CA PRO A 59 -8.20 -0.38 7.87
C PRO A 59 -8.80 0.18 9.17
N LYS A 60 -10.02 -0.23 9.53
CA LYS A 60 -10.67 0.18 10.80
C LYS A 60 -10.07 -0.50 12.03
N ARG A 61 -9.30 -1.58 11.85
CA ARG A 61 -8.69 -2.33 12.96
C ARG A 61 -7.32 -1.79 13.37
N TYR A 62 -6.84 -0.77 12.67
CA TYR A 62 -5.49 -0.25 12.78
C TYR A 62 -5.52 1.28 12.93
N PRO A 63 -4.65 1.86 13.77
CA PRO A 63 -4.47 3.32 13.83
C PRO A 63 -4.06 3.87 12.46
N VAL A 64 -4.46 5.09 12.14
CA VAL A 64 -4.04 5.76 10.90
C VAL A 64 -2.60 6.24 11.04
N CYS A 65 -1.80 6.11 9.98
CA CYS A 65 -0.44 6.67 9.90
C CYS A 65 -0.47 8.18 10.18
N PRO A 66 0.35 8.69 11.12
CA PRO A 66 0.32 10.09 11.55
C PRO A 66 0.60 11.05 10.38
N ASP A 67 1.55 10.73 9.49
CA ASP A 67 1.83 11.52 8.30
C ASP A 67 0.64 11.56 7.34
N CYS A 68 0.02 10.41 7.06
CA CYS A 68 -1.18 10.35 6.24
C CYS A 68 -2.31 11.19 6.85
N LYS A 69 -2.46 11.17 8.17
CA LYS A 69 -3.46 11.95 8.88
C LYS A 69 -3.18 13.45 8.75
N GLU A 70 -1.96 13.90 9.00
CA GLU A 70 -1.57 15.31 8.89
C GLU A 70 -1.80 15.86 7.48
N ILE A 71 -1.37 15.12 6.45
CA ILE A 71 -1.59 15.49 5.05
C ILE A 71 -3.09 15.55 4.75
N TYR A 72 -3.86 14.54 5.18
CA TYR A 72 -5.30 14.49 4.94
C TYR A 72 -6.06 15.63 5.63
N GLU A 73 -5.66 16.02 6.85
CA GLU A 73 -6.24 17.16 7.58
C GLU A 73 -5.86 18.51 6.96
N GLY A 74 -4.68 18.62 6.33
CA GLY A 74 -4.22 19.80 5.61
C GLY A 74 -4.77 19.95 4.20
N LEU A 75 -5.32 18.89 3.60
CA LEU A 75 -5.99 18.99 2.30
C LEU A 75 -7.28 19.79 2.44
N PRO A 76 -7.60 20.70 1.50
CA PRO A 76 -8.91 21.33 1.47
C PRO A 76 -9.94 20.22 1.37
N LYS A 77 -10.79 20.06 2.40
CA LYS A 77 -11.94 19.17 2.33
C LYS A 77 -12.80 19.72 1.20
N GLY A 78 -12.72 19.09 0.04
CA GLY A 78 -13.53 19.44 -1.11
C GLY A 78 -14.97 19.53 -0.62
N GLU A 79 -15.51 20.75 -0.72
CA GLU A 79 -16.93 21.06 -0.61
C GLU A 79 -17.68 19.92 -1.30
N SER A 80 -18.27 19.03 -0.49
CA SER A 80 -19.18 18.03 -1.00
C SER A 80 -20.38 18.83 -1.48
N GLY A 81 -20.47 18.97 -2.80
CA GLY A 81 -21.54 19.69 -3.47
C GLY A 81 -22.91 19.21 -2.98
N ASP A 82 -23.75 20.21 -2.74
CA ASP A 82 -25.21 20.11 -2.60
C ASP A 82 -25.84 19.39 -3.81
#